data_AF-A0A963XIV8-F1
#
_entry.id   AF-A0A963XIV8-F1
#
_cell.length_a   1.000
_cell.length_b   1.000
_cell.length_c   1.000
_cell.angle_alpha   90.00
_cell.angle_beta   90.00
_cell.angle_gamma   90.00
#
_symmetry.space_group_name_H-M   'P 1'
#
loop_
_entity.id
_entity.type
_entity.pdbx_description
1 polymer ?
#
loop_
_entity_poly.entity_id
_entity_poly.type
_entity_poly.pdbx_seq_one_letter_code
_entity_poly.pdbx_strand_id
1 'polypeptide(L)'
;MTAFLGVEQSATGRRWIGPSVEAERQAEAMVQATGLPGPLARVLVARGVPPEEAARFLDPQLRDFLPDPRSLKDMEAAAGRFVRALKGRERIAIFADYDVDGGSSAALLIWWLRHFGREVTLYVPDRIDEGYGPNEAAMAALAKDHDLIVCVDCGTLSHGPVAAAKGADVVILDHHLGGETLPPALAVVNPNRQDETGELGHLCAASVVFLMLVEANRLLREDGLGGPDLMALLDLVALATVADVAPLTGVNRALVRQGLKVMARRERAGLTALADIARMDRAPTPYHLGFLLGPRVNAGGRIGAADLGARLLATADPYEAEALARRLDALNTERREIETRVRDAALAQAEARGLDAPLVWAAGEGWHPGVVGIVAARLKEATHRPAVVIGLDGDEGKGSGRSVAGIDLGASVQRVAAEGLLVKGGGHRMAAGLTVTRSQLEPAMARLSELLARQGAGETGPRDLRLDGLLMPGAATPALIEEIERAGPFGQSAPAPRFAFPDVAITFARRVGESHLRFAASDGMGTALEGIAFGAFDTPLGPLIEGHGGLRLHLAGRLELNHWQGRTKAQLRLEDAARV
;
A
#
# COMPACT_ATOMS: atom_id res chain seq x y z
N MET A 1 -19.94 -16.15 19.59
CA MET A 1 -19.96 -16.70 18.23
C MET A 1 -19.20 -18.01 18.27
N THR A 2 -19.79 -19.08 17.76
CA THR A 2 -19.13 -20.38 17.59
C THR A 2 -18.07 -20.29 16.50
N ALA A 3 -16.93 -20.97 16.66
CA ALA A 3 -15.94 -21.06 15.59
C ALA A 3 -16.53 -21.67 14.31
N PHE A 4 -16.13 -21.12 13.17
CA PHE A 4 -16.55 -21.62 11.87
C PHE A 4 -15.93 -22.99 11.61
N LEU A 5 -16.76 -23.95 11.20
CA LEU A 5 -16.39 -25.38 11.11
C LEU A 5 -15.84 -25.97 12.42
N GLY A 6 -16.14 -25.35 13.58
CA GLY A 6 -15.62 -25.80 14.88
C GLY A 6 -14.12 -25.54 15.10
N VAL A 7 -13.45 -24.78 14.22
CA VAL A 7 -12.00 -24.52 14.30
C VAL A 7 -11.70 -23.41 15.30
N GLU A 8 -11.62 -23.77 16.59
CA GLU A 8 -11.19 -22.86 17.66
C GLU A 8 -9.68 -22.58 17.62
N GLN A 9 -8.89 -23.53 17.10
CA GLN A 9 -7.45 -23.38 16.92
C GLN A 9 -6.99 -24.14 15.67
N SER A 10 -6.53 -23.41 14.66
CA SER A 10 -5.95 -23.96 13.43
C SER A 10 -4.48 -24.35 13.59
N ALA A 11 -3.86 -24.90 12.55
CA ALA A 11 -2.43 -25.21 12.54
C ALA A 11 -1.54 -23.97 12.76
N THR A 12 -2.04 -22.78 12.40
CA THR A 12 -1.37 -21.50 12.65
C THR A 12 -1.84 -20.80 13.93
N GLY A 13 -2.58 -21.51 14.79
CA GLY A 13 -3.04 -21.00 16.08
C GLY A 13 -4.20 -20.00 15.99
N ARG A 14 -4.91 -19.94 14.86
CA ARG A 14 -6.00 -18.97 14.65
C ARG A 14 -7.36 -19.64 14.82
N ARG A 15 -8.31 -18.92 15.42
CA ARG A 15 -9.73 -19.29 15.37
C ARG A 15 -10.33 -18.88 14.03
N TRP A 16 -11.17 -19.72 13.44
CA TRP A 16 -11.85 -19.37 12.19
C TRP A 16 -13.21 -18.73 12.45
N ILE A 17 -13.48 -17.62 11.76
CA ILE A 17 -14.73 -16.86 11.84
C ILE A 17 -15.33 -16.77 10.44
N GLY A 18 -16.52 -17.33 10.27
CA GLY A 18 -17.25 -17.30 8.99
C GLY A 18 -18.28 -16.17 8.93
N PRO A 19 -19.07 -16.14 7.85
CA PRO A 19 -20.19 -15.24 7.72
C PRO A 19 -21.20 -15.43 8.86
N SER A 20 -21.85 -14.35 9.27
CA SER A 20 -22.95 -14.43 10.24
C SER A 20 -24.20 -15.02 9.56
N VAL A 21 -25.16 -15.52 10.37
CA VAL A 21 -26.46 -15.99 9.87
C VAL A 21 -27.17 -14.90 9.06
N GLU A 22 -27.06 -13.65 9.48
CA GLU A 22 -27.63 -12.51 8.77
C GLU A 22 -26.94 -12.28 7.42
N ALA A 23 -25.60 -12.35 7.39
CA ALA A 23 -24.84 -12.20 6.14
C ALA A 23 -25.16 -13.33 5.14
N GLU A 24 -25.35 -14.57 5.59
CA GLU A 24 -25.77 -15.67 4.71
C GLU A 24 -27.18 -15.42 4.14
N ARG A 25 -28.14 -14.97 4.96
CA ARG A 25 -29.49 -14.62 4.47
C ARG A 25 -29.45 -13.49 3.44
N GLN A 26 -28.63 -12.47 3.68
CA GLN A 26 -28.43 -11.39 2.72
C GLN A 26 -27.78 -11.88 1.43
N ALA A 27 -26.84 -12.83 1.50
CA ALA A 27 -26.22 -13.43 0.34
C ALA A 27 -27.23 -14.27 -0.47
N GLU A 28 -28.11 -15.03 0.18
CA GLU A 28 -29.21 -15.75 -0.48
C GLU A 28 -30.17 -14.78 -1.19
N ALA A 29 -30.55 -13.68 -0.53
CA ALA A 29 -31.39 -12.64 -1.13
C ALA A 29 -30.70 -11.98 -2.34
N MET A 30 -29.40 -11.70 -2.24
CA MET A 30 -28.57 -11.19 -3.33
C MET A 30 -28.59 -12.16 -4.53
N VAL A 31 -28.42 -13.47 -4.31
CA VAL A 31 -28.50 -14.48 -5.36
C VAL A 31 -29.88 -14.47 -6.03
N GLN A 32 -30.96 -14.46 -5.24
CA GLN A 32 -32.33 -14.47 -5.77
C GLN A 32 -32.65 -13.23 -6.61
N ALA A 33 -32.19 -12.05 -6.17
CA ALA A 33 -32.47 -10.78 -6.84
C ALA A 33 -31.63 -10.56 -8.11
N THR A 34 -30.39 -11.06 -8.13
CA THR A 34 -29.41 -10.70 -9.17
C THR A 34 -29.01 -11.86 -10.09
N GLY A 35 -29.25 -13.10 -9.67
CA GLY A 35 -28.76 -14.30 -10.37
C GLY A 35 -27.25 -14.52 -10.25
N LEU A 36 -26.55 -13.75 -9.42
CA LEU A 36 -25.10 -13.90 -9.22
C LEU A 36 -24.75 -15.22 -8.53
N PRO A 37 -23.57 -15.81 -8.79
CA PRO A 37 -23.11 -16.98 -8.07
C PRO A 37 -23.02 -16.74 -6.56
N GLY A 38 -23.45 -17.72 -5.76
CA GLY A 38 -23.45 -17.62 -4.29
C GLY A 38 -22.14 -17.12 -3.66
N PRO A 39 -20.96 -17.62 -4.07
CA PRO A 39 -19.69 -17.11 -3.56
C PRO A 39 -19.46 -15.62 -3.88
N LEU A 40 -19.84 -15.16 -5.08
CA LEU A 40 -19.77 -13.74 -5.43
C LEU A 40 -20.76 -12.90 -4.61
N ALA A 41 -21.98 -13.40 -4.41
CA ALA A 41 -22.98 -12.74 -3.58
C ALA A 41 -22.49 -12.53 -2.13
N ARG A 42 -21.88 -13.56 -1.51
CA ARG A 42 -21.25 -13.45 -0.17
C ARG A 42 -20.17 -12.37 -0.14
N VAL A 43 -19.36 -12.31 -1.18
CA VAL A 43 -18.28 -11.32 -1.31
C VAL A 43 -18.84 -9.90 -1.42
N LEU A 44 -19.95 -9.69 -2.12
CA LEU A 44 -20.64 -8.40 -2.20
C LEU A 44 -21.27 -8.01 -0.86
N VAL A 45 -21.95 -8.94 -0.19
CA VAL A 45 -22.54 -8.71 1.14
C VAL A 45 -21.49 -8.41 2.20
N ALA A 46 -20.36 -9.12 2.20
CA ALA A 46 -19.24 -8.84 3.09
C ALA A 46 -18.66 -7.43 2.91
N ARG A 47 -18.88 -6.82 1.73
CA ARG A 47 -18.51 -5.44 1.41
C ARG A 47 -19.64 -4.43 1.62
N GLY A 48 -20.78 -4.87 2.15
CA GLY A 48 -21.95 -4.01 2.38
C GLY A 48 -22.65 -3.57 1.10
N VAL A 49 -22.50 -4.29 -0.01
CA VAL A 49 -23.13 -3.95 -1.29
C VAL A 49 -24.54 -4.53 -1.32
N PRO A 50 -25.59 -3.70 -1.43
CA PRO A 50 -26.96 -4.18 -1.53
C PRO A 50 -27.28 -4.67 -2.96
N PRO A 51 -28.31 -5.53 -3.15
CA PRO A 51 -28.61 -6.15 -4.44
C PRO A 51 -28.81 -5.16 -5.60
N GLU A 52 -29.47 -4.04 -5.36
CA GLU A 52 -29.73 -2.98 -6.33
C GLU A 52 -28.44 -2.29 -6.83
N GLU A 53 -27.36 -2.32 -6.04
CA GLU A 53 -26.07 -1.72 -6.41
C GLU A 53 -25.09 -2.72 -7.00
N ALA A 54 -25.40 -4.02 -6.99
CA ALA A 54 -24.47 -5.08 -7.39
C ALA A 54 -23.90 -4.88 -8.79
N ALA A 55 -24.75 -4.57 -9.78
CA ALA A 55 -24.31 -4.34 -11.16
C ALA A 55 -23.33 -3.15 -11.26
N ARG A 56 -23.66 -2.03 -10.61
CA ARG A 56 -22.81 -0.83 -10.56
C ARG A 56 -21.50 -1.08 -9.84
N PHE A 57 -21.51 -1.87 -8.77
CA PHE A 57 -20.31 -2.22 -8.02
C PHE A 57 -19.36 -3.14 -8.81
N LEU A 58 -19.93 -4.10 -9.55
CA LEU A 58 -19.19 -5.05 -10.37
C LEU A 58 -18.67 -4.45 -11.66
N ASP A 59 -19.23 -3.33 -12.14
CA ASP A 59 -18.71 -2.56 -13.27
C ASP A 59 -18.82 -1.05 -13.07
N PRO A 60 -17.99 -0.46 -12.20
CA PRO A 60 -18.08 0.96 -11.88
C PRO A 60 -17.63 1.82 -13.06
N GLN A 61 -18.46 2.80 -13.44
CA GLN A 61 -18.10 3.81 -14.42
C GLN A 61 -17.55 5.05 -13.69
N LEU A 62 -16.46 5.62 -14.17
CA LEU A 62 -15.81 6.75 -13.46
C LEU A 62 -16.76 7.94 -13.26
N ARG A 63 -17.64 8.23 -14.24
CA ARG A 63 -18.64 9.30 -14.17
C ARG A 63 -19.62 9.16 -13.00
N ASP A 64 -19.82 7.94 -12.49
CA ASP A 64 -20.77 7.67 -11.41
C ASP A 64 -20.12 7.83 -10.02
N PHE A 65 -18.78 7.91 -9.95
CA PHE A 65 -18.01 7.92 -8.71
C PHE A 65 -17.10 9.14 -8.54
N LEU A 66 -16.78 9.85 -9.62
CA LEU A 66 -15.91 11.01 -9.53
C LEU A 66 -16.64 12.14 -8.78
N PRO A 67 -16.10 12.62 -7.64
CA PRO A 67 -16.71 13.74 -6.93
C PRO A 67 -16.56 15.03 -7.75
N ASP A 68 -17.41 16.02 -7.47
CA ASP A 68 -17.13 17.38 -7.90
C ASP A 68 -15.83 17.83 -7.20
N PRO A 69 -14.75 18.17 -7.93
CA PRO A 69 -13.50 18.60 -7.31
C PRO A 69 -13.69 19.76 -6.32
N ARG A 70 -14.68 20.62 -6.56
CA ARG A 70 -14.99 21.80 -5.73
C ARG A 70 -15.54 21.46 -4.36
N SER A 71 -15.90 20.19 -4.11
CA SER A 71 -16.25 19.72 -2.76
C SER A 71 -15.05 19.74 -1.81
N LEU A 72 -13.82 19.71 -2.34
CA LEU A 72 -12.60 19.88 -1.55
C LEU A 72 -12.26 21.36 -1.41
N LYS A 73 -11.95 21.77 -0.18
CA LYS A 73 -11.58 23.15 0.14
C LYS A 73 -10.33 23.56 -0.61
N ASP A 74 -10.30 24.84 -0.99
CA ASP A 74 -9.28 25.49 -1.81
C ASP A 74 -9.06 24.90 -3.20
N MET A 75 -9.85 23.91 -3.65
CA MET A 75 -9.67 23.31 -4.98
C MET A 75 -9.79 24.34 -6.10
N GLU A 76 -10.79 25.22 -6.03
CA GLU A 76 -10.97 26.29 -7.03
C GLU A 76 -9.80 27.29 -7.02
N ALA A 77 -9.29 27.64 -5.83
CA ALA A 77 -8.15 28.54 -5.70
C ALA A 77 -6.86 27.92 -6.27
N ALA A 78 -6.60 26.64 -5.96
CA ALA A 78 -5.47 25.89 -6.48
C ALA A 78 -5.52 25.74 -8.01
N ALA A 79 -6.63 25.24 -8.55
CA ALA A 79 -6.80 25.04 -9.99
C ALA A 79 -6.77 26.37 -10.75
N GLY A 80 -7.44 27.41 -10.22
CA GLY A 80 -7.42 28.75 -10.80
C GLY A 80 -6.01 29.35 -10.84
N ARG A 81 -5.23 29.19 -9.76
CA ARG A 81 -3.84 29.66 -9.71
C ARG A 81 -2.95 28.90 -10.69
N PHE A 82 -3.12 27.59 -10.79
CA PHE A 82 -2.36 26.73 -11.71
C PHE A 82 -2.65 27.06 -13.18
N VAL A 83 -3.93 27.23 -13.54
CA VAL A 83 -4.33 27.65 -14.90
C VAL A 83 -3.83 29.06 -15.22
N ARG A 84 -3.82 29.98 -14.24
CA ARG A 84 -3.22 31.31 -14.42
C ARG A 84 -1.72 31.21 -14.73
N ALA A 85 -0.98 30.38 -13.99
CA ALA A 85 0.45 30.15 -14.22
C ALA A 85 0.71 29.64 -15.64
N LEU A 86 -0.09 28.67 -16.08
CA LEU A 86 -0.03 28.13 -17.45
C LEU A 86 -0.22 29.25 -18.48
N LYS A 87 -1.32 30.01 -18.39
CA LYS A 87 -1.66 31.06 -19.36
C LYS A 87 -0.65 32.20 -19.36
N GLY A 88 -0.19 32.60 -18.18
CA GLY A 88 0.84 33.62 -17.99
C GLY A 88 2.24 33.16 -18.40
N ARG A 89 2.41 31.87 -18.74
CA ARG A 89 3.71 31.26 -19.02
C ARG A 89 4.71 31.48 -17.88
N GLU A 90 4.22 31.44 -16.65
CA GLU A 90 5.00 31.52 -15.43
C GLU A 90 5.92 30.29 -15.27
N ARG A 91 7.00 30.47 -14.51
CA ARG A 91 7.93 29.41 -14.13
C ARG A 91 7.34 28.65 -12.95
N ILE A 92 7.15 27.34 -13.12
CA ILE A 92 6.52 26.46 -12.12
C ILE A 92 7.56 25.47 -11.62
N ALA A 93 7.68 25.35 -10.30
CA ALA A 93 8.37 24.25 -9.64
C ALA A 93 7.35 23.28 -9.02
N ILE A 94 7.63 21.99 -9.13
CA ILE A 94 6.90 20.93 -8.43
C ILE A 94 7.83 20.38 -7.36
N PHE A 95 7.44 20.54 -6.10
CA PHE A 95 8.11 19.92 -4.96
C PHE A 95 7.36 18.64 -4.64
N ALA A 96 7.99 17.48 -4.78
CA ALA A 96 7.34 16.18 -4.60
C ALA A 96 8.01 15.35 -3.51
N ASP A 97 7.23 14.53 -2.81
CA ASP A 97 7.81 13.45 -2.00
C ASP A 97 8.48 12.40 -2.89
N TYR A 98 9.43 11.65 -2.32
CA TYR A 98 10.29 10.72 -3.07
C TYR A 98 9.63 9.39 -3.41
N ASP A 99 8.45 9.12 -2.85
CA ASP A 99 7.79 7.84 -3.00
C ASP A 99 6.92 7.78 -4.28
N VAL A 100 6.17 6.70 -4.43
CA VAL A 100 5.34 6.48 -5.62
C VAL A 100 4.19 7.47 -5.72
N ASP A 101 3.59 7.91 -4.61
CA ASP A 101 2.46 8.83 -4.65
C ASP A 101 2.93 10.24 -5.01
N GLY A 102 3.97 10.75 -4.33
CA GLY A 102 4.65 11.98 -4.69
C GLY A 102 5.18 11.99 -6.14
N GLY A 103 5.87 10.93 -6.55
CA GLY A 103 6.40 10.81 -7.91
C GLY A 103 5.32 10.73 -8.99
N SER A 104 4.22 10.02 -8.73
CA SER A 104 3.08 9.95 -9.66
C SER A 104 2.33 11.27 -9.72
N SER A 105 2.16 11.94 -8.59
CA SER A 105 1.58 13.28 -8.48
C SER A 105 2.35 14.30 -9.30
N ALA A 106 3.68 14.31 -9.19
CA ALA A 106 4.52 15.16 -10.01
C ALA A 106 4.39 14.83 -11.50
N ALA A 107 4.41 13.54 -11.85
CA ALA A 107 4.26 13.10 -13.23
C ALA A 107 2.91 13.54 -13.84
N LEU A 108 1.80 13.48 -13.09
CA LEU A 108 0.49 13.96 -13.53
C LEU A 108 0.54 15.44 -13.96
N LEU A 109 1.10 16.30 -13.12
CA LEU A 109 1.25 17.72 -13.42
C LEU A 109 2.18 17.96 -14.62
N ILE A 110 3.31 17.24 -14.69
CA ILE A 110 4.29 17.36 -15.78
C ILE A 110 3.66 16.94 -17.12
N TRP A 111 2.98 15.79 -17.17
CA TRP A 111 2.31 15.33 -18.39
C TRP A 111 1.22 16.29 -18.84
N TRP A 112 0.47 16.86 -17.89
CA TRP A 112 -0.56 17.85 -18.18
C TRP A 112 0.04 19.14 -18.75
N LEU A 113 1.10 19.67 -18.15
CA LEU A 113 1.78 20.89 -18.62
C LEU A 113 2.51 20.67 -19.96
N ARG A 114 3.06 19.47 -20.18
CA ARG A 114 3.71 19.09 -21.44
C ARG A 114 2.75 19.12 -22.63
N HIS A 115 1.46 18.83 -22.42
CA HIS A 115 0.43 18.99 -23.45
C HIS A 115 0.40 20.41 -24.03
N PHE A 116 0.70 21.41 -23.21
CA PHE A 116 0.78 22.82 -23.59
C PHE A 116 2.21 23.28 -23.94
N GLY A 117 3.16 22.36 -24.09
CA GLY A 117 4.56 22.68 -24.37
C GLY A 117 5.25 23.45 -23.24
N ARG A 118 4.80 23.25 -21.99
CA ARG A 118 5.41 23.86 -20.80
C ARG A 118 6.36 22.87 -20.13
N GLU A 119 7.56 23.36 -19.81
CA GLU A 119 8.51 22.68 -18.95
C GLU A 119 8.39 23.21 -17.52
N VAL A 120 8.76 22.37 -16.56
CA VAL A 120 8.73 22.69 -15.13
C VAL A 120 9.94 22.11 -14.43
N THR A 121 10.31 22.73 -13.33
CA THR A 121 11.33 22.21 -12.44
C THR A 121 10.72 21.14 -11.53
N LEU A 122 11.30 19.95 -11.52
CA LEU A 122 10.98 18.90 -10.55
C LEU A 122 12.01 18.94 -9.43
N TYR A 123 11.55 19.06 -8.19
CA TYR A 123 12.38 18.98 -6.99
C TYR A 123 11.87 17.83 -6.11
N VAL A 124 12.77 16.91 -5.75
CA VAL A 124 12.52 15.83 -4.80
C VAL A 124 13.64 15.88 -3.76
N PRO A 125 13.33 16.10 -2.47
CA PRO A 125 14.36 16.26 -1.44
C PRO A 125 15.09 14.94 -1.17
N ASP A 126 16.37 15.02 -0.83
CA ASP A 126 17.10 13.86 -0.33
C ASP A 126 16.67 13.55 1.12
N ARG A 127 16.12 12.35 1.33
CA ARG A 127 15.60 11.95 2.65
C ARG A 127 16.68 11.86 3.72
N ILE A 128 17.90 11.49 3.34
CA ILE A 128 19.00 11.25 4.27
C ILE A 128 19.60 12.60 4.67
N ASP A 129 19.84 13.47 3.68
CA ASP A 129 20.54 14.73 3.88
C ASP A 129 19.61 15.88 4.30
N GLU A 130 18.42 15.99 3.69
CA GLU A 130 17.48 17.09 3.90
C GLU A 130 16.31 16.71 4.82
N GLY A 131 16.03 15.42 4.98
CA GLY A 131 14.89 14.92 5.74
C GLY A 131 13.61 14.79 4.91
N TYR A 132 12.46 14.79 5.58
CA TYR A 132 11.17 14.54 4.93
C TYR A 132 10.42 15.84 4.59
N GLY A 133 9.92 15.94 3.35
CA GLY A 133 9.06 17.02 2.89
C GLY A 133 9.76 18.38 2.67
N PRO A 134 8.99 19.45 2.47
CA PRO A 134 9.52 20.80 2.25
C PRO A 134 10.40 21.28 3.40
N ASN A 135 11.57 21.83 3.06
CA ASN A 135 12.47 22.50 3.99
C ASN A 135 12.68 23.97 3.61
N GLU A 136 13.03 24.81 4.59
CA GLU A 136 13.12 26.27 4.40
C GLU A 136 14.15 26.67 3.34
N ALA A 137 15.30 25.99 3.29
CA ALA A 137 16.36 26.30 2.34
C ALA A 137 15.94 26.01 0.90
N ALA A 138 15.38 24.83 0.64
CA ALA A 138 14.90 24.43 -0.67
C ALA A 138 13.74 25.31 -1.15
N MET A 139 12.75 25.57 -0.28
CA MET A 139 11.60 26.42 -0.62
C MET A 139 12.02 27.86 -0.91
N ALA A 140 12.93 28.42 -0.12
CA ALA A 140 13.47 29.75 -0.37
C ALA A 140 14.33 29.82 -1.65
N ALA A 141 15.04 28.74 -2.01
CA ALA A 141 15.79 28.68 -3.25
C ALA A 141 14.86 28.61 -4.47
N LEU A 142 13.87 27.71 -4.45
CA LEU A 142 12.89 27.58 -5.52
C LEU A 142 12.11 28.88 -5.74
N ALA A 143 11.73 29.58 -4.66
CA ALA A 143 10.97 30.82 -4.75
C ALA A 143 11.73 32.00 -5.40
N LYS A 144 13.06 31.93 -5.51
CA LYS A 144 13.85 32.94 -6.25
C LYS A 144 13.68 32.79 -7.76
N ASP A 145 13.53 31.56 -8.23
CA ASP A 145 13.59 31.22 -9.65
C ASP A 145 12.23 30.86 -10.26
N HIS A 146 11.18 30.74 -9.44
CA HIS A 146 9.85 30.30 -9.86
C HIS A 146 8.78 31.25 -9.33
N ASP A 147 7.68 31.37 -10.07
CA ASP A 147 6.55 32.24 -9.72
C ASP A 147 5.45 31.43 -8.98
N LEU A 148 5.42 30.11 -9.19
CA LEU A 148 4.55 29.15 -8.51
C LEU A 148 5.33 27.91 -8.09
N ILE A 149 5.17 27.50 -6.84
CA ILE A 149 5.61 26.20 -6.31
C ILE A 149 4.37 25.37 -6.00
N VAL A 150 4.30 24.16 -6.56
CA VAL A 150 3.26 23.18 -6.26
C VAL A 150 3.87 22.05 -5.44
N CYS A 151 3.55 21.99 -4.15
CA CYS A 151 3.90 20.86 -3.30
C CYS A 151 2.90 19.74 -3.52
N VAL A 152 3.40 18.54 -3.83
CA VAL A 152 2.58 17.34 -4.02
C VAL A 152 3.00 16.26 -3.05
N ASP A 153 2.00 15.62 -2.43
CA ASP A 153 2.18 14.57 -1.42
C ASP A 153 3.01 15.02 -0.20
N CYS A 154 3.01 16.33 0.05
CA CYS A 154 3.70 16.93 1.18
C CYS A 154 3.25 18.37 1.37
N GLY A 155 3.61 18.95 2.51
CA GLY A 155 3.49 20.39 2.75
C GLY A 155 2.39 20.78 3.74
N THR A 156 1.39 19.94 4.03
CA THR A 156 0.26 20.29 4.92
C THR A 156 0.69 20.78 6.30
N LEU A 157 1.84 20.31 6.80
CA LEU A 157 2.39 20.71 8.12
C LEU A 157 3.62 21.63 8.00
N SER A 158 3.98 22.08 6.80
CA SER A 158 5.24 22.78 6.53
C SER A 158 5.14 24.30 6.69
N HIS A 159 4.73 24.78 7.87
CA HIS A 159 4.53 26.22 8.15
C HIS A 159 5.77 27.08 7.86
N GLY A 160 6.91 26.75 8.47
CA GLY A 160 8.18 27.46 8.26
C GLY A 160 8.66 27.42 6.80
N PRO A 161 8.78 26.22 6.19
CA PRO A 161 9.17 26.08 4.79
C PRO A 161 8.31 26.87 3.81
N VAL A 162 6.99 26.86 3.97
CA VAL A 162 6.07 27.63 3.11
C VAL A 162 6.24 29.14 3.34
N ALA A 163 6.39 29.58 4.59
CA ALA A 163 6.66 30.99 4.90
C ALA A 163 8.03 31.49 4.36
N ALA A 164 8.99 30.59 4.17
CA ALA A 164 10.30 30.89 3.61
C ALA A 164 10.28 31.09 2.07
N ALA A 165 9.25 30.59 1.38
CA ALA A 165 9.08 30.68 -0.07
C ALA A 165 8.67 32.08 -0.57
N LYS A 166 9.38 33.13 -0.12
CA LYS A 166 9.06 34.53 -0.47
C LYS A 166 9.34 34.79 -1.95
N GLY A 167 8.35 35.34 -2.65
CA GLY A 167 8.47 35.70 -4.07
C GLY A 167 7.75 34.74 -5.02
N ALA A 168 7.32 33.58 -4.53
CA ALA A 168 6.48 32.62 -5.26
C ALA A 168 5.17 32.39 -4.51
N ASP A 169 4.10 32.12 -5.27
CA ASP A 169 2.91 31.53 -4.66
C ASP A 169 3.16 30.05 -4.39
N VAL A 170 2.57 29.53 -3.31
CA VAL A 170 2.65 28.10 -2.95
C VAL A 170 1.26 27.50 -2.98
N VAL A 171 1.10 26.39 -3.69
CA VAL A 171 -0.09 25.53 -3.69
C VAL A 171 0.30 24.17 -3.14
N ILE A 172 -0.52 23.61 -2.25
CA ILE A 172 -0.29 22.31 -1.63
C ILE A 172 -1.40 21.35 -2.03
N LEU A 173 -1.01 20.19 -2.57
CA LEU A 173 -1.89 19.09 -2.96
C LEU A 173 -1.43 17.84 -2.19
N ASP A 174 -2.08 17.54 -1.08
CA ASP A 174 -1.58 16.59 -0.09
C ASP A 174 -2.75 15.76 0.48
N HIS A 175 -2.45 14.71 1.22
CA HIS A 175 -3.43 13.82 1.85
C HIS A 175 -3.05 13.44 3.29
N HIS A 176 -1.89 13.86 3.80
CA HIS A 176 -1.48 13.60 5.17
C HIS A 176 -2.44 14.23 6.21
N LEU A 177 -2.41 13.72 7.45
CA LEU A 177 -3.22 14.27 8.54
C LEU A 177 -2.88 15.76 8.79
N GLY A 178 -3.90 16.61 8.73
CA GLY A 178 -3.77 18.04 8.97
C GLY A 178 -3.63 18.40 10.46
N GLY A 179 -2.88 19.48 10.72
CA GLY A 179 -2.81 20.11 12.03
C GLY A 179 -4.01 21.02 12.30
N GLU A 180 -4.04 21.64 13.48
CA GLU A 180 -5.07 22.63 13.86
C GLU A 180 -4.99 23.90 13.00
N THR A 181 -3.81 24.21 12.49
CA THR A 181 -3.56 25.35 11.60
C THR A 181 -2.92 24.85 10.32
N LEU A 182 -3.06 25.65 9.26
CA LEU A 182 -2.48 25.38 7.94
C LEU A 182 -1.31 26.34 7.67
N PRO A 183 -0.33 25.93 6.85
CA PRO A 183 0.75 26.80 6.42
C PRO A 183 0.21 27.99 5.61
N PRO A 184 0.96 29.10 5.52
CA PRO A 184 0.54 30.31 4.80
C PRO A 184 0.70 30.15 3.28
N ALA A 185 0.15 29.08 2.72
CA ALA A 185 0.08 28.83 1.28
C ALA A 185 -1.11 29.58 0.65
N LEU A 186 -1.06 29.81 -0.66
CA LEU A 186 -2.18 30.39 -1.41
C LEU A 186 -3.40 29.45 -1.42
N ALA A 187 -3.16 28.14 -1.46
CA ALA A 187 -4.19 27.11 -1.38
C ALA A 187 -3.62 25.83 -0.76
N VAL A 188 -4.41 25.17 0.09
CA VAL A 188 -4.08 23.85 0.66
C VAL A 188 -5.22 22.88 0.38
N VAL A 189 -5.11 22.10 -0.68
CA VAL A 189 -6.09 21.06 -1.01
C VAL A 189 -5.66 19.77 -0.34
N ASN A 190 -6.35 19.40 0.74
CA ASN A 190 -6.10 18.15 1.43
C ASN A 190 -7.39 17.64 2.10
N PRO A 191 -7.88 16.43 1.75
CA PRO A 191 -9.13 15.89 2.28
C PRO A 191 -9.08 15.51 3.77
N ASN A 192 -7.89 15.49 4.37
CA ASN A 192 -7.63 15.20 5.79
C ASN A 192 -7.32 16.47 6.61
N ARG A 193 -7.67 17.66 6.09
CA ARG A 193 -7.73 18.89 6.90
C ARG A 193 -8.81 18.75 7.97
N GLN A 194 -8.61 19.39 9.13
CA GLN A 194 -9.58 19.35 10.22
C GLN A 194 -10.92 20.02 9.91
N ASP A 195 -10.94 20.90 8.91
CA ASP A 195 -12.15 21.62 8.47
C ASP A 195 -12.86 20.98 7.27
N GLU A 196 -12.45 19.78 6.86
CA GLU A 196 -13.11 18.94 5.85
C GLU A 196 -14.16 18.01 6.46
N THR A 197 -15.06 17.47 5.63
CA THR A 197 -16.07 16.49 6.08
C THR A 197 -15.46 15.11 6.36
N GLY A 198 -14.29 14.82 5.78
CA GLY A 198 -13.61 13.53 5.83
C GLY A 198 -14.12 12.48 4.83
N GLU A 199 -15.15 12.80 4.03
CA GLU A 199 -15.73 11.86 3.04
C GLU A 199 -14.68 11.36 2.03
N LEU A 200 -13.75 12.24 1.65
CA LEU A 200 -12.66 11.96 0.72
C LEU A 200 -11.31 11.72 1.43
N GLY A 201 -11.29 11.56 2.75
CA GLY A 201 -10.03 11.37 3.52
C GLY A 201 -9.24 10.11 3.16
N HIS A 202 -9.84 9.22 2.35
CA HIS A 202 -9.23 7.99 1.84
C HIS A 202 -8.46 8.18 0.52
N LEU A 203 -8.46 9.37 -0.08
CA LEU A 203 -7.69 9.65 -1.29
C LEU A 203 -6.18 9.71 -0.98
N CYS A 204 -5.37 9.18 -1.89
CA CYS A 204 -3.93 9.49 -1.99
C CYS A 204 -3.72 10.84 -2.69
N ALA A 205 -2.53 11.44 -2.58
CA ALA A 205 -2.21 12.74 -3.18
C ALA A 205 -2.38 12.75 -4.71
N ALA A 206 -2.03 11.68 -5.42
CA ALA A 206 -2.20 11.60 -6.87
C ALA A 206 -3.68 11.67 -7.30
N SER A 207 -4.60 11.16 -6.47
CA SER A 207 -6.04 11.32 -6.70
C SER A 207 -6.48 12.76 -6.47
N VAL A 208 -5.93 13.45 -5.47
CA VAL A 208 -6.18 14.89 -5.22
C VAL A 208 -5.67 15.74 -6.40
N VAL A 209 -4.45 15.46 -6.88
CA VAL A 209 -3.86 16.09 -8.07
C VAL A 209 -4.72 15.83 -9.31
N PHE A 210 -5.20 14.61 -9.50
CA PHE A 210 -6.10 14.28 -10.60
C PHE A 210 -7.38 15.11 -10.55
N LEU A 211 -8.01 15.26 -9.38
CA LEU A 211 -9.20 16.11 -9.21
C LEU A 211 -8.89 17.60 -9.50
N MET A 212 -7.73 18.10 -9.08
CA MET A 212 -7.28 19.45 -9.43
C MET A 212 -7.15 19.61 -10.96
N LEU A 213 -6.59 18.62 -11.66
CA LEU A 213 -6.50 18.63 -13.12
C LEU A 213 -7.87 18.54 -13.82
N VAL A 214 -8.84 17.84 -13.22
CA VAL A 214 -10.24 17.84 -13.69
C VAL A 214 -10.83 19.25 -13.62
N GLU A 215 -10.60 19.95 -12.51
CA GLU A 215 -11.04 21.35 -12.33
C GLU A 215 -10.29 22.31 -13.26
N ALA A 216 -8.98 22.15 -13.41
CA ALA A 216 -8.17 22.94 -14.34
C ALA A 216 -8.66 22.77 -15.78
N ASN A 217 -8.97 21.55 -16.22
CA ASN A 217 -9.58 21.28 -17.52
C ASN A 217 -10.98 21.90 -17.64
N ARG A 218 -11.76 21.99 -16.55
CA ARG A 218 -13.06 22.65 -16.54
C ARG A 218 -12.91 24.15 -16.77
N LEU A 219 -12.00 24.80 -16.05
CA LEU A 219 -11.68 26.23 -16.23
C LEU A 219 -11.17 26.53 -17.65
N LEU A 220 -10.27 25.71 -18.19
CA LEU A 220 -9.81 25.89 -19.58
C LEU A 220 -10.94 25.82 -20.60
N ARG A 221 -11.90 24.88 -20.43
CA ARG A 221 -13.07 24.78 -21.32
C ARG A 221 -13.98 26.00 -21.23
N GLU A 222 -14.17 26.57 -20.03
CA GLU A 222 -14.92 27.82 -19.84
C GLU A 222 -14.28 28.98 -20.63
N ASP A 223 -12.96 28.96 -20.80
CA ASP A 223 -12.20 29.90 -21.63
C ASP A 223 -12.07 29.50 -23.12
N GLY A 224 -12.80 28.46 -23.56
CA GLY A 224 -12.76 27.98 -24.94
C GLY A 224 -11.49 27.20 -25.33
N LEU A 225 -10.66 26.81 -24.37
CA LEU A 225 -9.43 26.03 -24.58
C LEU A 225 -9.67 24.54 -24.28
N GLY A 226 -9.05 23.67 -25.08
CA GLY A 226 -9.00 22.24 -24.82
C GLY A 226 -7.93 21.89 -23.78
N GLY A 227 -8.19 20.88 -22.95
CA GLY A 227 -7.20 20.28 -22.07
C GLY A 227 -6.79 18.87 -22.52
N PRO A 228 -5.73 18.29 -21.93
CA PRO A 228 -5.32 16.91 -22.24
C PRO A 228 -6.38 15.88 -21.82
N ASP A 229 -6.32 14.70 -22.44
CA ASP A 229 -7.12 13.54 -22.02
C ASP A 229 -6.62 13.02 -20.66
N LEU A 230 -7.37 13.33 -19.60
CA LEU A 230 -7.07 12.88 -18.26
C LEU A 230 -7.27 11.37 -18.10
N MET A 231 -8.10 10.73 -18.92
CA MET A 231 -8.31 9.27 -18.83
C MET A 231 -7.03 8.51 -19.15
N ALA A 232 -6.19 9.04 -20.06
CA ALA A 232 -4.89 8.49 -20.38
C ALA A 232 -3.87 8.59 -19.23
N LEU A 233 -4.16 9.36 -18.16
CA LEU A 233 -3.29 9.55 -17.00
C LEU A 233 -3.65 8.66 -15.79
N LEU A 234 -4.73 7.89 -15.88
CA LEU A 234 -5.22 7.07 -14.77
C LEU A 234 -4.29 5.91 -14.39
N ASP A 235 -3.35 5.54 -15.26
CA ASP A 235 -2.30 4.57 -14.95
C ASP A 235 -1.39 5.05 -13.80
N LEU A 236 -1.06 6.34 -13.77
CA LEU A 236 -0.30 6.97 -12.68
C LEU A 236 -1.13 7.04 -11.40
N VAL A 237 -2.40 7.44 -11.49
CA VAL A 237 -3.30 7.50 -10.33
C VAL A 237 -3.45 6.11 -9.72
N ALA A 238 -3.67 5.08 -10.54
CA ALA A 238 -3.81 3.71 -10.05
C ALA A 238 -2.54 3.20 -9.37
N LEU A 239 -1.36 3.48 -9.95
CA LEU A 239 -0.08 3.11 -9.36
C LEU A 239 0.09 3.75 -7.97
N ALA A 240 -0.16 5.05 -7.85
CA ALA A 240 -0.09 5.79 -6.59
C ALA A 240 -1.06 5.24 -5.55
N THR A 241 -2.36 5.15 -5.86
CA THR A 241 -3.40 4.67 -4.93
C THR A 241 -3.07 3.29 -4.37
N VAL A 242 -2.54 2.39 -5.20
CA VAL A 242 -2.18 1.05 -4.76
C VAL A 242 -0.88 1.03 -3.95
N ALA A 243 0.13 1.80 -4.36
CA ALA A 243 1.43 1.86 -3.68
C ALA A 243 1.35 2.53 -2.30
N ASP A 244 0.47 3.51 -2.15
CA ASP A 244 0.15 4.17 -0.89
C ASP A 244 -0.75 3.30 0.03
N VAL A 245 -1.21 2.15 -0.46
CA VAL A 245 -2.10 1.25 0.30
C VAL A 245 -3.42 1.95 0.67
N ALA A 246 -3.84 2.93 -0.13
CA ALA A 246 -5.09 3.65 0.07
C ALA A 246 -6.30 2.69 -0.04
N PRO A 247 -7.38 2.89 0.75
CA PRO A 247 -8.57 2.05 0.66
C PRO A 247 -9.14 2.00 -0.77
N LEU A 248 -9.32 0.79 -1.32
CA LEU A 248 -9.91 0.58 -2.65
C LEU A 248 -11.44 0.52 -2.57
N THR A 249 -12.02 1.62 -2.13
CA THR A 249 -13.47 1.84 -2.01
C THR A 249 -13.88 3.07 -2.84
N GLY A 250 -15.17 3.20 -3.16
CA GLY A 250 -15.72 4.38 -3.83
C GLY A 250 -14.92 4.81 -5.07
N VAL A 251 -14.47 6.07 -5.08
CA VAL A 251 -13.74 6.67 -6.20
C VAL A 251 -12.35 6.03 -6.41
N ASN A 252 -11.60 5.70 -5.36
CA ASN A 252 -10.30 5.01 -5.49
C ASN A 252 -10.45 3.68 -6.24
N ARG A 253 -11.51 2.91 -5.94
CA ARG A 253 -11.80 1.66 -6.64
C ARG A 253 -12.04 1.90 -8.13
N ALA A 254 -12.83 2.91 -8.48
CA ALA A 254 -13.13 3.26 -9.87
C ALA A 254 -11.87 3.73 -10.62
N LEU A 255 -11.07 4.61 -10.01
CA LEU A 255 -9.80 5.11 -10.54
C LEU A 255 -8.82 3.96 -10.78
N VAL A 256 -8.60 3.08 -9.81
CA VAL A 256 -7.68 1.94 -9.95
C VAL A 256 -8.16 0.97 -11.02
N ARG A 257 -9.45 0.61 -11.05
CA ARG A 257 -9.98 -0.31 -12.07
C ARG A 257 -9.79 0.24 -13.49
N GLN A 258 -10.05 1.52 -13.70
CA GLN A 258 -9.85 2.14 -15.00
C GLN A 258 -8.36 2.34 -15.32
N GLY A 259 -7.55 2.74 -14.35
CA GLY A 259 -6.12 2.92 -14.51
C GLY A 259 -5.37 1.63 -14.83
N LEU A 260 -5.80 0.47 -14.31
CA LEU A 260 -5.28 -0.83 -14.72
C LEU A 260 -5.55 -1.11 -16.21
N LYS A 261 -6.74 -0.77 -16.72
CA LYS A 261 -7.06 -0.89 -18.16
C LYS A 261 -6.22 0.03 -19.02
N VAL A 262 -5.91 1.25 -18.53
CA VAL A 262 -5.04 2.22 -19.23
C VAL A 262 -3.60 1.72 -19.24
N MET A 263 -3.07 1.29 -18.09
CA MET A 263 -1.72 0.75 -17.96
C MET A 263 -1.50 -0.49 -18.84
N ALA A 264 -2.52 -1.33 -19.01
CA ALA A 264 -2.47 -2.50 -19.88
C ALA A 264 -2.21 -2.16 -21.37
N ARG A 265 -2.46 -0.92 -21.80
CA ARG A 265 -2.20 -0.45 -23.18
C ARG A 265 -0.72 -0.19 -23.45
N ARG A 266 0.10 -0.05 -22.40
CA ARG A 266 1.56 0.17 -22.48
C ARG A 266 1.95 1.40 -23.31
N GLU A 267 1.23 2.50 -23.12
CA GLU A 267 1.45 3.75 -23.87
C GLU A 267 2.39 4.72 -23.13
N ARG A 268 2.58 4.56 -21.81
CA ARG A 268 3.49 5.40 -21.03
C ARG A 268 4.89 4.79 -20.99
N ALA A 269 5.87 5.50 -21.56
CA ALA A 269 7.25 5.04 -21.67
C ALA A 269 7.83 4.53 -20.34
N GLY A 270 7.75 5.34 -19.28
CA GLY A 270 8.24 4.99 -17.95
C GLY A 270 7.65 3.70 -17.36
N LEU A 271 6.31 3.58 -17.39
CA LEU A 271 5.62 2.38 -16.86
C LEU A 271 5.85 1.14 -17.72
N THR A 272 5.97 1.33 -19.03
CA THR A 272 6.31 0.26 -19.99
C THR A 272 7.69 -0.31 -19.68
N ALA A 273 8.71 0.56 -19.56
CA ALA A 273 10.06 0.16 -19.21
C ALA A 273 10.14 -0.54 -17.84
N LEU A 274 9.39 -0.05 -16.84
CA LEU A 274 9.28 -0.71 -15.54
C LEU A 274 8.62 -2.09 -15.63
N ALA A 275 7.53 -2.22 -16.39
CA ALA A 275 6.84 -3.50 -16.55
C ALA A 275 7.75 -4.54 -17.24
N ASP A 276 8.54 -4.12 -18.22
CA ASP A 276 9.48 -4.98 -18.93
C ASP A 276 10.64 -5.43 -18.04
N ILE A 277 11.27 -4.51 -17.32
CA ILE A 277 12.36 -4.88 -16.39
C ILE A 277 11.84 -5.74 -15.24
N ALA A 278 10.59 -5.53 -14.81
CA ALA A 278 9.90 -6.36 -13.84
C ALA A 278 9.44 -7.71 -14.40
N ARG A 279 9.64 -7.96 -15.71
CA ARG A 279 9.25 -9.18 -16.43
C ARG A 279 7.76 -9.50 -16.31
N MET A 280 6.93 -8.47 -16.33
CA MET A 280 5.48 -8.64 -16.34
C MET A 280 5.04 -9.23 -17.68
N ASP A 281 4.47 -10.44 -17.64
CA ASP A 281 3.99 -11.19 -18.81
C ASP A 281 2.47 -11.15 -18.96
N ARG A 282 1.78 -10.35 -18.13
CA ARG A 282 0.32 -10.31 -17.97
C ARG A 282 -0.20 -8.89 -17.81
N ALA A 283 -1.51 -8.76 -17.92
CA ALA A 283 -2.21 -7.52 -17.59
C ALA A 283 -1.91 -7.10 -16.13
N PRO A 284 -1.75 -5.79 -15.87
CA PRO A 284 -1.47 -5.29 -14.54
C PRO A 284 -2.62 -5.59 -13.58
N THR A 285 -2.27 -5.85 -12.34
CA THR A 285 -3.19 -6.05 -11.21
C THR A 285 -2.65 -5.24 -10.03
N PRO A 286 -3.43 -4.98 -8.98
CA PRO A 286 -2.90 -4.28 -7.80
C PRO A 286 -1.69 -4.97 -7.19
N TYR A 287 -1.57 -6.30 -7.32
CA TYR A 287 -0.36 -7.01 -6.93
C TYR A 287 0.87 -6.51 -7.70
N HIS A 288 0.78 -6.38 -9.04
CA HIS A 288 1.89 -5.86 -9.85
C HIS A 288 2.27 -4.44 -9.43
N LEU A 289 1.28 -3.57 -9.22
CA LEU A 289 1.51 -2.18 -8.80
C LEU A 289 2.20 -2.12 -7.42
N GLY A 290 1.66 -2.82 -6.42
CA GLY A 290 2.15 -2.76 -5.04
C GLY A 290 3.42 -3.56 -4.74
N PHE A 291 3.68 -4.65 -5.48
CA PHE A 291 4.79 -5.58 -5.16
C PHE A 291 5.87 -5.67 -6.24
N LEU A 292 5.61 -5.23 -7.47
CA LEU A 292 6.61 -5.23 -8.56
C LEU A 292 7.02 -3.81 -8.96
N LEU A 293 6.08 -2.95 -9.31
CA LEU A 293 6.36 -1.61 -9.84
C LEU A 293 6.70 -0.62 -8.73
N GLY A 294 5.81 -0.45 -7.74
CA GLY A 294 5.97 0.47 -6.63
C GLY A 294 7.30 0.30 -5.87
N PRO A 295 7.70 -0.94 -5.50
CA PRO A 295 8.98 -1.16 -4.81
C PRO A 295 10.22 -0.76 -5.62
N ARG A 296 10.14 -0.74 -6.97
CA ARG A 296 11.23 -0.28 -7.83
C ARG A 296 11.30 1.23 -7.87
N VAL A 297 10.18 1.91 -8.08
CA VAL A 297 10.10 3.37 -8.02
C VAL A 297 10.63 3.87 -6.67
N ASN A 298 10.16 3.27 -5.56
CA ASN A 298 10.59 3.59 -4.20
C ASN A 298 12.04 3.22 -3.88
N ALA A 299 12.74 2.44 -4.72
CA ALA A 299 14.13 2.08 -4.44
C ALA A 299 15.08 3.28 -4.56
N GLY A 300 14.76 4.22 -5.46
CA GLY A 300 15.48 5.49 -5.63
C GLY A 300 15.63 6.25 -4.31
N GLY A 301 14.53 6.75 -3.76
CA GLY A 301 14.56 7.50 -2.48
C GLY A 301 14.89 6.69 -1.22
N ARG A 302 15.12 5.38 -1.32
CA ARG A 302 15.50 4.55 -0.16
C ARG A 302 17.01 4.35 -0.03
N ILE A 303 17.71 4.12 -1.14
CA ILE A 303 19.14 3.78 -1.15
C ILE A 303 19.90 4.41 -2.32
N GLY A 304 19.30 5.33 -3.08
CA GLY A 304 19.90 6.01 -4.22
C GLY A 304 19.41 7.44 -4.34
N ALA A 305 19.42 7.99 -5.56
CA ALA A 305 18.93 9.35 -5.81
C ALA A 305 17.39 9.39 -5.77
N ALA A 306 16.84 10.36 -5.02
CA ALA A 306 15.42 10.44 -4.70
C ALA A 306 14.53 10.78 -5.90
N ASP A 307 15.05 11.52 -6.89
CA ASP A 307 14.33 12.00 -8.07
C ASP A 307 14.07 10.91 -9.14
N LEU A 308 14.82 9.80 -9.11
CA LEU A 308 14.81 8.79 -10.18
C LEU A 308 13.41 8.23 -10.47
N GLY A 309 12.63 7.97 -9.42
CA GLY A 309 11.27 7.44 -9.54
C GLY A 309 10.33 8.43 -10.23
N ALA A 310 10.29 9.66 -9.74
CA ALA A 310 9.46 10.72 -10.31
C ALA A 310 9.85 11.04 -11.77
N ARG A 311 11.15 11.10 -12.09
CA ARG A 311 11.65 11.32 -13.45
C ARG A 311 11.22 10.21 -14.42
N LEU A 312 11.31 8.95 -14.00
CA LEU A 312 10.89 7.83 -14.81
C LEU A 312 9.39 7.91 -15.14
N LEU A 313 8.56 8.23 -14.15
CA LEU A 313 7.11 8.36 -14.35
C LEU A 313 6.75 9.55 -15.25
N ALA A 314 7.56 10.61 -15.20
CA ALA A 314 7.36 11.84 -15.95
C ALA A 314 7.96 11.84 -17.36
N THR A 315 8.94 11.00 -17.70
CA THR A 315 9.63 11.06 -19.00
C THR A 315 8.79 10.53 -20.16
N ALA A 316 8.92 11.18 -21.32
CA ALA A 316 8.34 10.76 -22.59
C ALA A 316 9.37 10.06 -23.50
N ASP A 317 10.67 10.10 -23.13
CA ASP A 317 11.74 9.47 -23.91
C ASP A 317 11.85 7.99 -23.53
N PRO A 318 11.62 7.04 -24.48
CA PRO A 318 11.75 5.61 -24.20
C PRO A 318 13.18 5.20 -23.83
N TYR A 319 14.22 5.87 -24.32
CA TYR A 319 15.60 5.54 -23.99
C TYR A 319 15.96 6.00 -22.57
N GLU A 320 15.55 7.22 -22.18
CA GLU A 320 15.68 7.66 -20.80
C GLU A 320 14.88 6.75 -19.85
N ALA A 321 13.65 6.38 -20.23
CA ALA A 321 12.81 5.49 -19.44
C ALA A 321 13.49 4.13 -19.20
N GLU A 322 14.07 3.53 -20.23
CA GLU A 322 14.77 2.24 -20.11
C GLU A 322 16.01 2.35 -19.22
N ALA A 323 16.78 3.43 -19.34
CA ALA A 323 17.96 3.68 -18.49
C ALA A 323 17.58 3.87 -17.02
N LEU A 324 16.56 4.68 -16.73
CA LEU A 324 16.04 4.91 -15.39
C LEU A 324 15.45 3.62 -14.78
N ALA A 325 14.67 2.86 -15.56
CA ALA A 325 14.09 1.60 -15.11
C ALA A 325 15.17 0.57 -14.74
N ARG A 326 16.23 0.44 -15.54
CA ARG A 326 17.39 -0.41 -15.21
C ARG A 326 18.07 0.02 -13.92
N ARG A 327 18.27 1.33 -13.73
CA ARG A 327 18.88 1.85 -12.50
C ARG A 327 18.04 1.55 -11.26
N LEU A 328 16.73 1.77 -11.34
CA LEU A 328 15.80 1.48 -10.25
C LEU A 328 15.66 -0.02 -9.96
N ASP A 329 15.74 -0.89 -10.96
CA ASP A 329 15.76 -2.35 -10.75
C ASP A 329 17.02 -2.82 -10.03
N ALA A 330 18.19 -2.27 -10.38
CA ALA A 330 19.44 -2.52 -9.67
C ALA A 330 19.36 -2.07 -8.20
N LEU A 331 18.89 -0.84 -7.95
CA LEU A 331 18.67 -0.34 -6.58
C LEU A 331 17.64 -1.18 -5.81
N ASN A 332 16.56 -1.62 -6.46
CA ASN A 332 15.58 -2.49 -5.81
C ASN A 332 16.17 -3.85 -5.43
N THR A 333 17.06 -4.40 -6.26
CA THR A 333 17.78 -5.65 -5.97
C THR A 333 18.70 -5.48 -4.78
N GLU A 334 19.56 -4.45 -4.80
CA GLU A 334 20.45 -4.10 -3.69
C GLU A 334 19.67 -3.85 -2.39
N ARG A 335 18.56 -3.11 -2.46
CA ARG A 335 17.69 -2.87 -1.29
C ARG A 335 17.18 -4.19 -0.71
N ARG A 336 16.74 -5.14 -1.56
CA ARG A 336 16.22 -6.45 -1.12
C ARG A 336 17.32 -7.30 -0.47
N GLU A 337 18.55 -7.24 -0.97
CA GLU A 337 19.69 -7.94 -0.38
C GLU A 337 20.06 -7.36 0.99
N ILE A 338 20.10 -6.03 1.13
CA ILE A 338 20.30 -5.36 2.43
C ILE A 338 19.16 -5.73 3.38
N GLU A 339 17.92 -5.65 2.93
CA GLU A 339 16.72 -5.99 3.71
C GLU A 339 16.73 -7.42 4.21
N THR A 340 17.12 -8.37 3.37
CA THR A 340 17.22 -9.79 3.74
C THR A 340 18.29 -10.00 4.81
N ARG A 341 19.50 -9.45 4.62
CA ARG A 341 20.58 -9.55 5.61
C ARG A 341 20.20 -8.94 6.96
N VAL A 342 19.62 -7.73 6.94
CA VAL A 342 19.20 -7.04 8.17
C VAL A 342 18.05 -7.80 8.84
N ARG A 343 17.09 -8.32 8.08
CA ARG A 343 15.99 -9.15 8.61
C ARG A 343 16.51 -10.39 9.31
N ASP A 344 17.39 -11.15 8.67
CA ASP A 344 17.85 -12.43 9.21
C ASP A 344 18.67 -12.22 10.49
N ALA A 345 19.54 -11.20 10.50
CA ALA A 345 20.26 -10.79 11.70
C ALA A 345 19.33 -10.28 12.81
N ALA A 346 18.31 -9.50 12.45
CA ALA A 346 17.35 -8.96 13.41
C ALA A 346 16.45 -10.05 14.01
N LEU A 347 16.03 -11.03 13.21
CA LEU A 347 15.25 -12.17 13.69
C LEU A 347 16.08 -13.05 14.63
N ALA A 348 17.33 -13.37 14.27
CA ALA A 348 18.21 -14.13 15.15
C ALA A 348 18.46 -13.41 16.50
N GLN A 349 18.62 -12.09 16.47
CA GLN A 349 18.71 -11.29 17.70
C GLN A 349 17.42 -11.32 18.52
N ALA A 350 16.26 -11.22 17.87
CA ALA A 350 14.96 -11.28 18.53
C ALA A 350 14.73 -12.66 19.17
N GLU A 351 15.03 -13.74 18.46
CA GLU A 351 14.92 -15.12 18.96
C GLU A 351 15.83 -15.36 20.17
N ALA A 352 17.07 -14.87 20.13
CA ALA A 352 18.01 -14.97 21.25
C ALA A 352 17.53 -14.23 22.51
N ARG A 353 16.76 -13.15 22.36
CA ARG A 353 16.15 -12.39 23.47
C ARG A 353 14.81 -12.98 23.94
N GLY A 354 14.22 -13.88 23.16
CA GLY A 354 12.87 -14.40 23.35
C GLY A 354 11.81 -13.53 22.65
N LEU A 355 10.80 -14.19 22.07
CA LEU A 355 9.73 -13.55 21.27
C LEU A 355 8.47 -13.23 22.10
N ASP A 356 8.42 -13.67 23.36
CA ASP A 356 7.25 -13.48 24.23
C ASP A 356 7.19 -12.08 24.87
N ALA A 357 8.27 -11.30 24.74
CA ALA A 357 8.33 -9.95 25.28
C ALA A 357 7.28 -9.01 24.63
N PRO A 358 6.77 -8.00 25.36
CA PRO A 358 5.85 -7.00 24.83
C PRO A 358 6.41 -6.18 23.66
N LEU A 359 7.74 -6.12 23.53
CA LEU A 359 8.46 -5.48 22.44
C LEU A 359 9.51 -6.44 21.89
N VAL A 360 9.48 -6.65 20.57
CA VAL A 360 10.57 -7.30 19.85
C VAL A 360 11.48 -6.22 19.28
N TRP A 361 12.79 -6.33 19.47
CA TRP A 361 13.68 -5.32 18.91
C TRP A 361 15.04 -5.88 18.53
N ALA A 362 15.68 -5.19 17.59
CA ALA A 362 17.02 -5.50 17.13
C ALA A 362 17.78 -4.22 16.77
N ALA A 363 19.10 -4.26 16.94
CA ALA A 363 19.99 -3.17 16.57
C ALA A 363 21.28 -3.71 15.95
N GLY A 364 21.83 -3.01 14.97
CA GLY A 364 23.08 -3.43 14.33
C GLY A 364 23.84 -2.29 13.67
N GLU A 365 25.16 -2.43 13.63
CA GLU A 365 26.06 -1.48 12.99
C GLU A 365 25.84 -1.44 11.47
N GLY A 366 25.80 -0.24 10.90
CA GLY A 366 25.71 -0.04 9.45
C GLY A 366 24.39 -0.50 8.83
N TRP A 367 23.34 -0.77 9.62
CA TRP A 367 22.03 -1.06 9.06
C TRP A 367 21.40 0.20 8.46
N HIS A 368 21.06 0.12 7.18
CA HIS A 368 20.63 1.28 6.40
C HIS A 368 19.27 1.85 6.89
N PRO A 369 19.16 3.17 7.18
CA PRO A 369 17.91 3.79 7.63
C PRO A 369 16.72 3.61 6.66
N GLY A 370 16.99 3.57 5.36
CA GLY A 370 15.98 3.29 4.31
C GLY A 370 15.35 1.88 4.36
N VAL A 371 15.92 0.96 5.16
CA VAL A 371 15.53 -0.45 5.23
C VAL A 371 14.98 -0.86 6.60
N VAL A 372 15.44 -0.24 7.71
CA VAL A 372 15.03 -0.64 9.07
C VAL A 372 13.52 -0.63 9.29
N GLY A 373 12.80 0.31 8.67
CA GLY A 373 11.33 0.36 8.75
C GLY A 373 10.63 -0.83 8.09
N ILE A 374 11.18 -1.38 7.01
CA ILE A 374 10.64 -2.57 6.34
C ILE A 374 10.89 -3.80 7.21
N VAL A 375 12.10 -3.92 7.77
CA VAL A 375 12.46 -5.04 8.65
C VAL A 375 11.63 -5.03 9.93
N ALA A 376 11.36 -3.85 10.52
CA ALA A 376 10.46 -3.72 11.67
C ALA A 376 9.05 -4.22 11.35
N ALA A 377 8.53 -3.95 10.15
CA ALA A 377 7.23 -4.47 9.72
C ALA A 377 7.21 -6.00 9.62
N ARG A 378 8.27 -6.59 9.06
CA ARG A 378 8.43 -8.05 8.94
C ARG A 378 8.58 -8.74 10.28
N LEU A 379 9.34 -8.18 11.21
CA LEU A 379 9.45 -8.69 12.58
C LEU A 379 8.09 -8.68 13.27
N LYS A 380 7.35 -7.57 13.20
CA LYS A 380 5.98 -7.47 13.74
C LYS A 380 5.04 -8.52 13.12
N GLU A 381 5.20 -8.85 11.85
CA GLU A 381 4.42 -9.91 11.19
C GLU A 381 4.78 -11.31 11.68
N ALA A 382 6.08 -11.59 11.82
CA ALA A 382 6.57 -12.89 12.27
C ALA A 382 6.26 -13.17 13.74
N THR A 383 6.29 -12.15 14.59
CA THR A 383 6.17 -12.30 16.05
C THR A 383 4.81 -11.90 16.61
N HIS A 384 3.99 -11.20 15.82
CA HIS A 384 2.74 -10.58 16.27
C HIS A 384 2.89 -9.63 17.47
N ARG A 385 4.10 -9.09 17.68
CA ARG A 385 4.42 -8.08 18.69
C ARG A 385 4.75 -6.73 18.03
N PRO A 386 4.59 -5.61 18.74
CA PRO A 386 5.28 -4.37 18.38
C PRO A 386 6.78 -4.65 18.15
N ALA A 387 7.34 -4.08 17.09
CA ALA A 387 8.73 -4.30 16.71
C ALA A 387 9.49 -3.01 16.46
N VAL A 388 10.75 -2.94 16.89
CA VAL A 388 11.67 -1.81 16.65
C VAL A 388 12.98 -2.31 16.06
N VAL A 389 13.44 -1.68 14.97
CA VAL A 389 14.73 -2.00 14.34
C VAL A 389 15.56 -0.73 14.26
N ILE A 390 16.81 -0.80 14.69
CA ILE A 390 17.71 0.34 14.84
C ILE A 390 19.00 0.12 14.05
N GLY A 391 19.35 1.07 13.18
CA GLY A 391 20.66 1.13 12.56
C GLY A 391 21.59 2.03 13.34
N LEU A 392 22.71 1.48 13.79
CA LEU A 392 23.75 2.20 14.52
C LEU A 392 24.81 2.73 13.55
N ASP A 393 25.21 3.98 13.78
CA ASP A 393 26.32 4.65 13.10
C ASP A 393 27.12 5.43 14.16
N GLY A 394 28.24 4.85 14.59
CA GLY A 394 29.05 5.43 15.67
C GLY A 394 28.34 5.42 17.02
N ASP A 395 28.14 6.58 17.64
CA ASP A 395 27.45 6.67 18.94
C ASP A 395 25.94 6.91 18.82
N GLU A 396 25.42 7.14 17.62
CA GLU A 396 23.99 7.38 17.36
C GLU A 396 23.34 6.19 16.66
N GLY A 397 22.07 5.95 16.97
CA GLY A 397 21.21 4.97 16.31
C GLY A 397 19.92 5.59 15.82
N LYS A 398 19.57 5.34 14.56
CA LYS A 398 18.27 5.73 13.98
C LYS A 398 17.38 4.50 13.82
N GLY A 399 16.22 4.56 14.46
CA GLY A 399 15.28 3.44 14.57
C GLY A 399 13.93 3.70 13.93
N SER A 400 13.30 2.62 13.47
CA SER A 400 11.90 2.62 13.05
C SER A 400 11.13 1.51 13.75
N GLY A 401 9.94 1.85 14.23
CA GLY A 401 9.05 0.95 14.94
C GLY A 401 7.73 0.71 14.21
N ARG A 402 7.14 -0.47 14.41
CA ARG A 402 5.81 -0.87 13.90
C ARG A 402 5.00 -1.51 15.03
N SER A 403 3.74 -1.11 15.17
CA SER A 403 2.85 -1.60 16.23
C SER A 403 1.86 -2.66 15.73
N VAL A 404 1.10 -3.22 16.67
CA VAL A 404 -0.07 -4.07 16.42
C VAL A 404 -1.36 -3.37 16.87
N ALA A 405 -2.52 -3.87 16.45
CA ALA A 405 -3.80 -3.25 16.82
C ALA A 405 -3.99 -3.26 18.34
N GLY A 406 -4.56 -2.17 18.86
CA GLY A 406 -4.74 -1.96 20.29
C GLY A 406 -3.54 -1.34 21.00
N ILE A 407 -2.38 -1.25 20.34
CA ILE A 407 -1.13 -0.77 20.95
C ILE A 407 -0.66 0.53 20.28
N ASP A 408 -0.47 1.58 21.08
CA ASP A 408 0.04 2.90 20.70
C ASP A 408 1.55 3.02 20.93
N LEU A 409 2.28 2.74 19.84
CA LEU A 409 3.73 2.84 19.81
C LEU A 409 4.20 4.31 19.77
N GLY A 410 3.52 5.16 19.00
CA GLY A 410 3.87 6.56 18.84
C GLY A 410 3.87 7.33 20.17
N ALA A 411 2.78 7.21 20.94
CA ALA A 411 2.68 7.83 22.26
C ALA A 411 3.77 7.31 23.22
N SER A 412 4.07 6.01 23.15
CA SER A 412 5.12 5.40 23.99
C SER A 412 6.51 5.94 23.63
N VAL A 413 6.83 6.06 22.34
CA VAL A 413 8.12 6.62 21.87
C VAL A 413 8.25 8.10 22.26
N GLN A 414 7.20 8.89 22.10
CA GLN A 414 7.19 10.29 22.55
C GLN A 414 7.46 10.40 24.05
N ARG A 415 6.86 9.50 24.86
CA ARG A 415 7.07 9.45 26.30
C ARG A 415 8.52 9.14 26.65
N VAL A 416 9.12 8.13 26.01
CA VAL A 416 10.54 7.75 26.25
C VAL A 416 11.49 8.89 25.83
N ALA A 417 11.16 9.65 24.78
CA ALA A 417 11.91 10.84 24.40
C ALA A 417 11.78 11.97 25.44
N ALA A 418 10.58 12.22 25.95
CA ALA A 418 10.36 13.20 27.02
C ALA A 418 11.06 12.81 28.35
N GLU A 419 11.31 11.52 28.57
CA GLU A 419 12.08 10.99 29.70
C GLU A 419 13.62 11.12 29.48
N GLY A 420 14.07 11.62 28.33
CA GLY A 420 15.49 11.86 28.03
C GLY A 420 16.28 10.62 27.61
N LEU A 421 15.61 9.48 27.42
CA LEU A 421 16.24 8.22 26.99
C LEU A 421 16.40 8.14 25.46
N LEU A 422 15.69 8.97 24.70
CA LEU A 422 15.88 9.14 23.26
C LEU A 422 16.32 10.58 22.97
N VAL A 423 17.20 10.74 21.99
CA VAL A 423 17.59 12.05 21.44
C VAL A 423 16.39 12.69 20.74
N LYS A 424 15.63 11.88 19.99
CA LYS A 424 14.41 12.29 19.29
C LYS A 424 13.47 11.09 19.20
N GLY A 425 12.17 11.32 19.29
CA GLY A 425 11.17 10.26 19.16
C GLY A 425 9.80 10.81 18.82
N GLY A 426 9.10 10.16 17.90
CA GLY A 426 7.75 10.56 17.50
C GLY A 426 7.11 9.56 16.54
N GLY A 427 5.84 9.80 16.22
CA GLY A 427 5.08 8.98 15.29
C GLY A 427 3.61 8.89 15.65
N HIS A 428 2.95 7.89 15.06
CA HIS A 428 1.54 7.60 15.27
C HIS A 428 1.36 6.24 15.96
N ARG A 429 0.12 5.91 16.29
CA ARG A 429 -0.24 4.65 16.97
C ARG A 429 0.43 3.40 16.38
N MET A 430 0.47 3.29 15.04
CA MET A 430 0.95 2.10 14.34
C MET A 430 2.43 2.14 13.89
N ALA A 431 3.08 3.30 13.94
CA ALA A 431 4.46 3.46 13.47
C ALA A 431 5.16 4.62 14.16
N ALA A 432 6.44 4.45 14.48
CA ALA A 432 7.24 5.47 15.12
C ALA A 432 8.67 5.53 14.56
N GLY A 433 9.30 6.69 14.66
CA GLY A 433 10.72 6.90 14.43
C GLY A 433 11.40 7.33 15.72
N LEU A 434 12.64 6.89 15.92
CA LEU A 434 13.43 7.25 17.09
C LEU A 434 14.90 7.47 16.74
N THR A 435 15.57 8.28 17.55
CA THR A 435 17.02 8.46 17.57
C THR A 435 17.50 8.22 19.00
N VAL A 436 18.48 7.34 19.17
CA VAL A 436 18.98 6.90 20.48
C VAL A 436 20.50 6.88 20.48
N THR A 437 21.13 7.21 21.59
CA THR A 437 22.59 7.01 21.72
C THR A 437 22.88 5.55 22.04
N ARG A 438 24.07 5.06 21.71
CA ARG A 438 24.47 3.68 21.99
C ARG A 438 24.38 3.34 23.48
N SER A 439 24.74 4.30 24.33
CA SER A 439 24.65 4.17 25.79
C SER A 439 23.22 4.08 26.33
N GLN A 440 22.23 4.64 25.61
CA GLN A 440 20.82 4.63 26.02
C GLN A 440 19.99 3.56 25.32
N LEU A 441 20.56 2.79 24.37
CA LEU A 441 19.84 1.79 23.59
C LEU A 441 19.07 0.79 24.47
N GLU A 442 19.77 0.10 25.36
CA GLU A 442 19.19 -0.91 26.25
C GLU A 442 18.18 -0.28 27.25
N PRO A 443 18.50 0.81 27.98
CA PRO A 443 17.53 1.52 28.83
C PRO A 443 16.26 1.96 28.09
N ALA A 444 16.39 2.52 26.89
CA ALA A 444 15.26 3.01 26.11
C ALA A 444 14.35 1.86 25.65
N MET A 445 14.92 0.75 25.17
CA MET A 445 14.14 -0.41 24.72
C MET A 445 13.45 -1.13 25.90
N ALA A 446 14.12 -1.24 27.05
CA ALA A 446 13.51 -1.77 28.27
C ALA A 446 12.31 -0.92 28.72
N ARG A 447 12.48 0.41 28.76
CA ARG A 447 11.42 1.34 29.12
C ARG A 447 10.26 1.30 28.14
N LEU A 448 10.55 1.23 26.84
CA LEU A 448 9.54 1.11 25.81
C LEU A 448 8.74 -0.19 25.96
N SER A 449 9.43 -1.32 26.20
CA SER A 449 8.78 -2.61 26.46
C SER A 449 7.83 -2.55 27.66
N GLU A 450 8.22 -1.86 28.74
CA GLU A 450 7.36 -1.69 29.93
C GLU A 450 6.07 -0.92 29.60
N LEU A 451 6.18 0.19 28.86
CA LEU A 451 5.03 0.98 28.44
C LEU A 451 4.07 0.18 27.55
N LEU A 452 4.61 -0.65 26.66
CA LEU A 452 3.82 -1.50 25.77
C LEU A 452 3.18 -2.68 26.53
N ALA A 453 3.85 -3.21 27.56
CA ALA A 453 3.27 -4.22 28.44
C ALA A 453 1.97 -3.74 29.09
N ARG A 454 1.95 -2.50 29.58
CA ARG A 454 0.76 -1.87 30.21
C ARG A 454 -0.41 -1.70 29.24
N GLN A 455 -0.16 -1.75 27.93
CA GLN A 455 -1.19 -1.72 26.89
C GLN A 455 -1.66 -3.12 26.47
N GLY A 456 -1.08 -4.19 27.03
CA GLY A 456 -1.44 -5.57 26.69
C GLY A 456 -0.66 -6.17 25.51
N ALA A 457 0.45 -5.55 25.08
CA ALA A 457 1.22 -6.04 23.93
C ALA A 457 1.79 -7.46 24.11
N GLY A 458 1.91 -7.95 25.36
CA GLY A 458 2.33 -9.31 25.72
C GLY A 458 1.20 -10.37 25.68
N GLU A 459 -0.06 -9.95 25.61
CA GLU A 459 -1.24 -10.83 25.72
C GLU A 459 -1.93 -11.09 24.37
N THR A 460 -1.53 -10.35 23.33
CA THR A 460 -2.05 -10.52 21.96
C THR A 460 -1.54 -11.82 21.32
N GLY A 461 -2.43 -12.77 21.05
CA GLY A 461 -2.16 -13.97 20.24
C GLY A 461 -2.42 -13.77 18.73
N PRO A 462 -2.33 -14.85 17.92
CA PRO A 462 -2.67 -14.82 16.51
C PRO A 462 -4.10 -14.31 16.30
N ARG A 463 -4.30 -13.44 15.29
CA ARG A 463 -5.65 -12.91 15.01
C ARG A 463 -6.57 -13.98 14.43
N ASP A 464 -7.85 -13.91 14.80
CA ASP A 464 -8.93 -14.66 14.15
C ASP A 464 -8.82 -14.59 12.61
N LEU A 465 -8.95 -15.75 11.95
CA LEU A 465 -9.03 -15.84 10.50
C LEU A 465 -10.47 -15.68 10.05
N ARG A 466 -10.79 -14.54 9.44
CA ARG A 466 -12.11 -14.30 8.86
C ARG A 466 -12.20 -14.93 7.46
N LEU A 467 -13.28 -15.66 7.23
CA LEU A 467 -13.59 -16.39 5.99
C LEU A 467 -14.91 -15.86 5.42
N ASP A 468 -14.96 -15.68 4.11
CA ASP A 468 -16.10 -15.12 3.38
C ASP A 468 -17.15 -16.19 3.03
N GLY A 469 -16.83 -17.47 3.24
CA GLY A 469 -17.79 -18.56 3.10
C GLY A 469 -17.15 -19.92 2.88
N LEU A 470 -18.01 -20.90 2.66
CA LEU A 470 -17.65 -22.28 2.35
C LEU A 470 -17.68 -22.51 0.84
N LEU A 471 -16.70 -23.25 0.33
CA LEU A 471 -16.69 -23.71 -1.05
C LEU A 471 -16.20 -25.16 -1.12
N MET A 472 -16.85 -25.98 -1.96
CA MET A 472 -16.37 -27.33 -2.26
C MET A 472 -15.31 -27.27 -3.37
N PRO A 473 -14.31 -28.19 -3.39
CA PRO A 473 -13.28 -28.23 -4.42
C PRO A 473 -13.80 -28.12 -5.85
N GLY A 474 -14.88 -28.85 -6.19
CA GLY A 474 -15.48 -28.83 -7.53
C GLY A 474 -16.12 -27.50 -7.94
N ALA A 475 -16.44 -26.62 -6.99
CA ALA A 475 -17.01 -25.29 -7.29
C ALA A 475 -15.91 -24.24 -7.57
N ALA A 476 -14.66 -24.50 -7.20
CA ALA A 476 -13.51 -23.63 -7.49
C ALA A 476 -13.12 -23.77 -8.98
N THR A 477 -13.87 -23.10 -9.85
CA THR A 477 -13.65 -23.09 -11.30
C THR A 477 -13.03 -21.78 -11.76
N PRO A 478 -12.28 -21.75 -12.88
CA PRO A 478 -11.78 -20.50 -13.45
C PRO A 478 -12.88 -19.46 -13.68
N ALA A 479 -14.04 -19.87 -14.21
CA ALA A 479 -15.17 -18.97 -14.45
C ALA A 479 -15.70 -18.33 -13.16
N LEU A 480 -15.80 -19.08 -12.06
CA LEU A 480 -16.20 -18.50 -10.78
C LEU A 480 -15.16 -17.49 -10.27
N ILE A 481 -13.87 -17.79 -10.44
CA ILE A 481 -12.80 -16.89 -9.99
C ILE A 481 -12.82 -15.59 -10.82
N GLU A 482 -13.02 -15.68 -12.14
CA GLU A 482 -13.20 -14.49 -13.00
C GLU A 482 -14.38 -13.63 -12.56
N GLU A 483 -15.51 -14.25 -12.19
CA GLU A 483 -16.66 -13.55 -11.62
C GLU A 483 -16.33 -12.88 -10.27
N ILE A 484 -15.58 -13.56 -9.40
CA ILE A 484 -15.11 -13.00 -8.12
C ILE A 484 -14.17 -11.82 -8.35
N GLU A 485 -13.25 -11.89 -9.32
CA GLU A 485 -12.33 -10.81 -9.67
C GLU A 485 -13.05 -9.53 -10.13
N ARG A 486 -14.29 -9.62 -10.65
CA ARG A 486 -15.12 -8.44 -10.95
C ARG A 486 -15.50 -7.65 -9.70
N ALA A 487 -15.56 -8.30 -8.53
CA ALA A 487 -15.72 -7.63 -7.24
C ALA A 487 -14.40 -7.04 -6.70
N GLY A 488 -13.26 -7.27 -7.38
CA GLY A 488 -12.01 -6.55 -7.23
C GLY A 488 -12.03 -5.17 -7.93
N PRO A 489 -10.91 -4.43 -7.98
CA PRO A 489 -9.54 -4.92 -7.82
C PRO A 489 -9.21 -5.34 -6.38
N PHE A 490 -8.56 -6.50 -6.21
CA PHE A 490 -8.08 -6.96 -4.91
C PHE A 490 -6.62 -6.58 -4.69
N GLY A 491 -6.30 -6.14 -3.48
CA GLY A 491 -4.97 -5.70 -3.07
C GLY A 491 -4.82 -5.71 -1.56
N GLN A 492 -3.77 -5.05 -1.06
CA GLN A 492 -3.47 -5.01 0.36
C GLN A 492 -4.57 -4.28 1.17
N SER A 493 -5.14 -3.20 0.62
CA SER A 493 -6.22 -2.44 1.24
C SER A 493 -7.63 -2.95 0.90
N ALA A 494 -7.74 -3.92 -0.01
CA ALA A 494 -8.99 -4.63 -0.32
C ALA A 494 -8.69 -6.11 -0.58
N PRO A 495 -8.54 -6.93 0.47
CA PRO A 495 -8.13 -8.31 0.31
C PRO A 495 -9.13 -9.11 -0.55
N ALA A 496 -8.59 -10.01 -1.39
CA ALA A 496 -9.37 -11.03 -2.08
C ALA A 496 -10.03 -11.96 -1.05
N PRO A 497 -11.21 -12.50 -1.38
CA PRO A 497 -11.99 -13.28 -0.44
C PRO A 497 -11.33 -14.61 -0.10
N ARG A 498 -11.54 -15.05 1.14
CA ARG A 498 -11.05 -16.31 1.68
C ARG A 498 -12.19 -17.30 1.80
N PHE A 499 -11.98 -18.50 1.27
CA PHE A 499 -12.95 -19.58 1.36
C PHE A 499 -12.42 -20.71 2.22
N ALA A 500 -13.31 -21.36 2.95
CA ALA A 500 -13.06 -22.62 3.61
C ALA A 500 -13.44 -23.78 2.68
N PHE A 501 -12.55 -24.77 2.58
CA PHE A 501 -12.77 -26.04 1.90
C PHE A 501 -12.84 -27.13 2.98
N PRO A 502 -14.05 -27.56 3.36
CA PRO A 502 -14.22 -28.41 4.52
C PRO A 502 -13.90 -29.87 4.19
N ASP A 503 -13.27 -30.57 5.15
CA ASP A 503 -13.17 -32.03 5.13
C ASP A 503 -12.64 -32.58 3.79
N VAL A 504 -11.46 -32.10 3.37
CA VAL A 504 -10.80 -32.54 2.13
C VAL A 504 -9.61 -33.41 2.46
N ALA A 505 -9.45 -34.50 1.72
CA ALA A 505 -8.26 -35.34 1.77
C ALA A 505 -7.14 -34.70 0.93
N ILE A 506 -5.95 -34.59 1.50
CA ILE A 506 -4.76 -34.24 0.73
C ILE A 506 -4.37 -35.46 -0.11
N THR A 507 -4.38 -35.31 -1.43
CA THR A 507 -4.06 -36.37 -2.41
C THR A 507 -2.65 -36.26 -2.96
N PHE A 508 -2.03 -35.09 -2.83
CA PHE A 508 -0.66 -34.82 -3.25
C PHE A 508 -0.07 -33.69 -2.42
N ALA A 509 1.21 -33.81 -2.06
CA ALA A 509 1.99 -32.75 -1.44
C ALA A 509 3.45 -32.84 -1.90
N ARG A 510 4.06 -31.70 -2.24
CA ARG A 510 5.46 -31.61 -2.66
C ARG A 510 6.05 -30.25 -2.31
N ARG A 511 7.23 -30.27 -1.68
CA ARG A 511 8.04 -29.07 -1.44
C ARG A 511 8.51 -28.44 -2.76
N VAL A 512 8.43 -27.12 -2.85
CA VAL A 512 8.86 -26.30 -4.00
C VAL A 512 9.86 -25.26 -3.49
N GLY A 513 11.09 -25.32 -3.99
CA GLY A 513 12.20 -24.54 -3.43
C GLY A 513 12.48 -24.96 -1.98
N GLU A 514 12.89 -24.00 -1.14
CA GLU A 514 13.23 -24.27 0.26
C GLU A 514 12.03 -24.17 1.21
N SER A 515 11.13 -23.19 1.00
CA SER A 515 10.07 -22.85 1.96
C SER A 515 8.64 -23.02 1.47
N HIS A 516 8.38 -23.29 0.18
CA HIS A 516 7.01 -23.38 -0.36
C HIS A 516 6.51 -24.82 -0.50
N LEU A 517 5.20 -25.01 -0.52
CA LEU A 517 4.54 -26.31 -0.69
C LEU A 517 3.48 -26.24 -1.80
N ARG A 518 3.55 -27.17 -2.76
CA ARG A 518 2.45 -27.44 -3.70
C ARG A 518 1.67 -28.65 -3.23
N PHE A 519 0.35 -28.60 -3.33
CA PHE A 519 -0.51 -29.71 -2.93
C PHE A 519 -1.72 -29.88 -3.86
N ALA A 520 -2.44 -30.98 -3.70
CA ALA A 520 -3.78 -31.17 -4.24
C ALA A 520 -4.69 -31.74 -3.15
N ALA A 521 -5.95 -31.28 -3.12
CA ALA A 521 -6.94 -31.70 -2.14
C ALA A 521 -8.26 -32.09 -2.82
N SER A 522 -8.92 -33.13 -2.33
CA SER A 522 -10.19 -33.62 -2.87
C SER A 522 -11.15 -33.98 -1.75
N ASP A 523 -12.43 -33.68 -1.96
CA ASP A 523 -13.54 -34.16 -1.13
C ASP A 523 -13.97 -35.60 -1.48
N GLY A 524 -13.27 -36.25 -2.44
CA GLY A 524 -13.63 -37.55 -2.99
C GLY A 524 -14.59 -37.47 -4.19
N MET A 525 -15.02 -36.27 -4.57
CA MET A 525 -15.91 -36.03 -5.69
C MET A 525 -15.22 -35.16 -6.75
N GLY A 526 -15.23 -35.61 -8.00
CA GLY A 526 -14.71 -34.82 -9.12
C GLY A 526 -13.18 -34.58 -9.08
N THR A 527 -12.76 -33.40 -9.56
CA THR A 527 -11.34 -33.07 -9.75
C THR A 527 -10.76 -32.48 -8.46
N ALA A 528 -9.54 -32.92 -8.10
CA ALA A 528 -8.82 -32.33 -6.98
C ALA A 528 -8.48 -30.85 -7.23
N LEU A 529 -8.65 -30.03 -6.20
CA LEU A 529 -8.23 -28.64 -6.19
C LEU A 529 -6.72 -28.57 -5.99
N GLU A 530 -6.01 -28.03 -6.98
CA GLU A 530 -4.58 -27.74 -6.86
C GLU A 530 -4.37 -26.52 -5.96
N GLY A 531 -3.28 -26.51 -5.20
CA GLY A 531 -2.95 -25.39 -4.32
C GLY A 531 -1.46 -25.16 -4.11
N ILE A 532 -1.14 -23.98 -3.60
CA ILE A 532 0.20 -23.56 -3.20
C ILE A 532 0.13 -22.87 -1.84
N ALA A 533 1.07 -23.20 -0.96
CA ALA A 533 1.30 -22.52 0.31
C ALA A 533 2.71 -21.90 0.27
N PHE A 534 2.79 -20.58 0.24
CA PHE A 534 4.06 -19.88 0.24
C PHE A 534 4.61 -19.76 1.67
N GLY A 535 5.88 -20.11 1.91
CA GLY A 535 6.46 -20.07 3.26
C GLY A 535 5.88 -21.14 4.19
N ALA A 536 5.31 -22.21 3.60
CA ALA A 536 4.67 -23.29 4.35
C ALA A 536 5.58 -23.90 5.41
N PHE A 537 6.88 -24.04 5.12
CA PHE A 537 7.85 -24.66 6.03
C PHE A 537 8.43 -23.70 7.08
N ASP A 538 8.11 -22.41 6.99
CA ASP A 538 8.35 -21.44 8.06
C ASP A 538 7.19 -21.45 9.09
N THR A 539 6.21 -22.32 8.88
CA THR A 539 5.00 -22.44 9.71
C THR A 539 4.67 -23.92 9.98
N PRO A 540 3.74 -24.23 10.90
CA PRO A 540 3.26 -25.59 11.08
C PRO A 540 2.52 -26.20 9.88
N LEU A 541 2.15 -25.41 8.86
CA LEU A 541 1.41 -25.90 7.69
C LEU A 541 2.21 -26.87 6.83
N GLY A 542 3.49 -26.58 6.59
CA GLY A 542 4.37 -27.41 5.75
C GLY A 542 4.45 -28.85 6.28
N PRO A 543 4.91 -29.06 7.54
CA PRO A 543 4.95 -30.37 8.16
C PRO A 543 3.57 -31.06 8.22
N LEU A 544 2.48 -30.32 8.51
CA LEU A 544 1.13 -30.88 8.58
C LEU A 544 0.66 -31.49 7.26
N ILE A 545 0.90 -30.78 6.14
CA ILE A 545 0.40 -31.21 4.82
C ILE A 545 1.37 -32.18 4.14
N GLU A 546 2.67 -32.00 4.29
CA GLU A 546 3.67 -32.96 3.78
C GLU A 546 3.53 -34.31 4.50
N GLY A 547 3.31 -34.30 5.81
CA GLY A 547 3.05 -35.48 6.64
C GLY A 547 1.59 -35.96 6.61
N HIS A 548 0.80 -35.64 5.59
CA HIS A 548 -0.65 -35.84 5.63
C HIS A 548 -1.07 -37.30 5.85
N GLY A 549 -0.37 -38.32 5.32
CA GLY A 549 -0.72 -39.73 5.57
C GLY A 549 -2.18 -40.11 5.25
N GLY A 550 -2.85 -39.40 4.34
CA GLY A 550 -4.28 -39.56 4.03
C GLY A 550 -5.25 -38.78 4.95
N LEU A 551 -4.74 -37.91 5.83
CA LEU A 551 -5.54 -37.03 6.68
C LEU A 551 -6.53 -36.20 5.87
N ARG A 552 -7.72 -36.03 6.46
CA ARG A 552 -8.72 -35.06 6.03
C ARG A 552 -8.55 -33.79 6.86
N LEU A 553 -8.62 -32.65 6.20
CA LEU A 553 -8.39 -31.34 6.79
C LEU A 553 -9.49 -30.37 6.33
N HIS A 554 -9.79 -29.37 7.15
CA HIS A 554 -10.35 -28.13 6.67
C HIS A 554 -9.20 -27.26 6.12
N LEU A 555 -9.34 -26.72 4.91
CA LEU A 555 -8.38 -25.79 4.32
C LEU A 555 -8.99 -24.39 4.21
N ALA A 556 -8.20 -23.35 4.43
CA ALA A 556 -8.62 -21.98 4.23
C ALA A 556 -7.59 -21.21 3.39
N GLY A 557 -8.09 -20.48 2.40
CA GLY A 557 -7.21 -19.72 1.51
C GLY A 557 -7.98 -18.91 0.48
N ARG A 558 -7.22 -18.29 -0.42
CA ARG A 558 -7.75 -17.47 -1.51
C ARG A 558 -7.68 -18.25 -2.81
N LEU A 559 -8.69 -18.09 -3.65
CA LEU A 559 -8.66 -18.65 -4.99
C LEU A 559 -7.97 -17.68 -5.95
N GLU A 560 -7.09 -18.22 -6.79
CA GLU A 560 -6.35 -17.47 -7.79
C GLU A 560 -6.39 -18.24 -9.13
N LEU A 561 -6.28 -17.51 -10.25
CA LEU A 561 -6.11 -18.11 -11.56
C LEU A 561 -4.62 -18.41 -11.79
N ASN A 562 -4.28 -19.68 -11.90
CA ASN A 562 -2.94 -20.11 -12.30
C ASN A 562 -2.88 -20.31 -13.81
N HIS A 563 -2.05 -19.51 -14.49
CA HIS A 563 -1.79 -19.64 -15.91
C HIS A 563 -0.42 -20.30 -16.12
N TRP A 564 -0.43 -21.50 -16.69
CA TRP A 564 0.76 -22.28 -16.97
C TRP A 564 0.67 -22.94 -18.35
N GLN A 565 1.69 -22.71 -19.20
CA GLN A 565 1.77 -23.28 -20.56
C GLN A 565 0.49 -23.08 -21.39
N GLY A 566 -0.08 -21.88 -21.34
CA GLY A 566 -1.31 -21.53 -22.07
C GLY A 566 -2.60 -22.12 -21.51
N ARG A 567 -2.56 -22.81 -20.36
CA ARG A 567 -3.75 -23.32 -19.65
C ARG A 567 -4.00 -22.49 -18.39
N THR A 568 -5.26 -22.14 -18.18
CA THR A 568 -5.75 -21.48 -16.96
C THR A 568 -6.43 -22.51 -16.07
N LYS A 569 -6.01 -22.59 -14.80
CA LYS A 569 -6.61 -23.47 -13.79
C LYS A 569 -6.92 -22.67 -12.53
N ALA A 570 -7.95 -23.11 -11.80
CA ALA A 570 -8.16 -22.65 -10.44
C ALA A 570 -7.05 -23.18 -9.53
N GLN A 571 -6.55 -22.33 -8.65
CA GLN A 571 -5.55 -22.69 -7.64
C GLN A 571 -5.93 -22.09 -6.29
N LEU A 572 -5.80 -22.88 -5.23
CA LEU A 572 -5.93 -22.40 -3.86
C LEU A 572 -4.57 -21.90 -3.36
N ARG A 573 -4.45 -20.60 -3.10
CA ARG A 573 -3.39 -20.07 -2.26
C ARG A 573 -3.76 -20.31 -0.81
N LEU A 574 -3.16 -21.34 -0.22
CA LEU A 574 -3.44 -21.76 1.14
C LEU A 574 -2.84 -20.78 2.14
N GLU A 575 -3.66 -20.36 3.10
CA GLU A 575 -3.23 -19.50 4.21
C GLU A 575 -3.33 -20.21 5.56
N ASP A 576 -4.20 -21.21 5.70
CA ASP A 576 -4.38 -21.94 6.96
C ASP A 576 -5.00 -23.33 6.74
N ALA A 577 -4.86 -24.20 7.73
CA ALA A 577 -5.48 -25.53 7.73
C ALA A 577 -5.82 -25.95 9.16
N ALA A 578 -6.82 -26.80 9.31
CA ALA A 578 -7.22 -27.39 10.59
C ALA A 578 -7.59 -28.86 10.40
N ARG A 579 -7.43 -29.64 11.47
CA ARG A 579 -7.94 -31.02 11.49
C ARG A 579 -9.46 -30.98 11.64
N VAL A 580 -10.12 -31.96 11.02
CA VAL A 580 -11.58 -32.17 11.09
C VAL A 580 -11.97 -32.67 12.47
#